data_AF-J7CTF6-F1
#
_entry.id   AF-J7CTF6-F1
#
_cell.length_a   1.000
_cell.length_b   1.000
_cell.length_c   1.000
_cell.angle_alpha   90.00
_cell.angle_beta   90.00
_cell.angle_gamma   90.00
#
_symmetry.space_group_name_H-M   'P 1'
#
loop_
_entity.id
_entity.type
_entity.pdbx_description
1 polymer ?
#
loop_
_entity_poly.entity_id
_entity_poly.type
_entity_poly.pdbx_seq_one_letter_code
_entity_poly.pdbx_strand_id
1 'polypeptide(L)'
;MKKLLCLMLQLLVLLPFVAVLLPQTMSAEELGEDVVEFVLHKRMIRDIDYNDQFEFHENDGLAISEEAGITADIISQTVPLNGATFAVYDMTDYYHEKKAAENMTSREFVQQIAEMSRNNIRQLITEERLAQVGESVTTGKDTVGGLGDGIARIQVPKKNQDRDAIYLIFEESIDPEIGLNVDIDQTAIPIAAVLPIYHPTEPTEELQEIHIYPKNVGYLRDPYFFKYGRQRGTTEKGRPLEGAVFALYQMIEGEKYYLDMAPANDLKNQWIKPANNDPLNDKNVSKFISDKEGLVTTGQRFLPSGTYYFEELKSVEGYEMDEASKRIEVIVPESWVDAEGQPQ
;
A
#
# COMPACT_ATOMS: atom_id res chain seq x y z
N MET A 1 -41.97 58.97 34.34
CA MET A 1 -42.80 57.74 34.36
C MET A 1 -42.04 56.66 33.59
N LYS A 2 -41.26 55.83 34.30
CA LYS A 2 -41.33 54.36 34.30
C LYS A 2 -41.67 53.69 32.93
N LYS A 3 -40.61 53.07 32.38
CA LYS A 3 -40.53 51.71 31.81
C LYS A 3 -40.99 51.46 30.36
N LEU A 4 -40.01 50.99 29.57
CA LEU A 4 -39.97 49.91 28.55
C LEU A 4 -38.99 50.39 27.46
N LEU A 5 -37.72 49.99 27.37
CA LEU A 5 -37.07 48.67 27.50
C LEU A 5 -37.85 47.58 26.75
N CYS A 6 -37.62 47.48 25.43
CA CYS A 6 -37.61 46.23 24.63
C CYS A 6 -37.55 46.53 23.11
N LEU A 7 -36.48 47.16 22.62
CA LEU A 7 -36.27 47.24 21.16
C LEU A 7 -34.78 47.36 20.79
N MET A 8 -33.95 46.49 21.36
CA MET A 8 -32.59 46.20 20.85
C MET A 8 -32.34 44.69 20.95
N LEU A 9 -33.11 43.89 20.19
CA LEU A 9 -32.80 42.47 20.00
C LEU A 9 -33.54 41.86 18.78
N GLN A 10 -33.59 42.56 17.64
CA GLN A 10 -34.23 42.03 16.42
C GLN A 10 -33.45 42.35 15.13
N LEU A 11 -32.12 42.52 15.21
CA LEU A 11 -31.27 42.77 14.04
C LEU A 11 -30.13 41.75 13.92
N LEU A 12 -30.39 40.50 14.32
CA LEU A 12 -29.39 39.43 14.27
C LEU A 12 -29.98 38.04 13.97
N VAL A 13 -30.98 37.96 13.09
CA VAL A 13 -31.41 36.68 12.49
C VAL A 13 -32.00 36.98 11.11
N LEU A 14 -31.15 37.12 10.08
CA LEU A 14 -31.50 36.99 8.65
C LEU A 14 -30.22 37.21 7.82
N LEU A 15 -29.28 36.27 7.94
CA LEU A 15 -28.28 36.02 6.90
C LEU A 15 -28.56 34.60 6.42
N PRO A 16 -29.25 34.43 5.27
CA PRO A 16 -29.48 33.11 4.74
C PRO A 16 -28.16 32.53 4.25
N PHE A 17 -27.82 31.38 4.81
CA PHE A 17 -27.11 30.26 4.18
C PHE A 17 -27.15 30.31 2.64
N VAL A 18 -26.17 30.98 2.02
CA VAL A 18 -25.81 30.81 0.60
C VAL A 18 -24.29 30.97 0.50
N ALA A 19 -23.58 29.96 0.99
CA ALA A 19 -22.15 29.77 0.74
C ALA A 19 -21.85 28.26 0.86
N VAL A 20 -22.64 27.43 0.18
CA VAL A 20 -22.33 26.02 -0.05
C VAL A 20 -22.73 25.76 -1.50
N LEU A 21 -21.83 25.16 -2.28
CA LEU A 21 -21.89 24.92 -3.74
C LEU A 21 -21.17 25.96 -4.61
N LEU A 22 -19.90 26.22 -4.32
CA LEU A 22 -18.92 26.39 -5.39
C LEU A 22 -17.94 25.20 -5.29
N PRO A 23 -17.69 24.45 -6.37
CA PRO A 23 -16.62 23.46 -6.36
C PRO A 23 -15.31 24.23 -6.14
N GLN A 24 -14.66 24.01 -4.99
CA GLN A 24 -13.28 24.41 -4.84
C GLN A 24 -12.48 23.48 -5.75
N THR A 25 -12.26 23.92 -6.99
CA THR A 25 -11.13 23.41 -7.77
C THR A 25 -9.90 23.85 -7.00
N MET A 26 -9.31 22.93 -6.23
CA MET A 26 -7.95 23.10 -5.74
C MET A 26 -7.07 23.23 -6.98
N SER A 27 -6.71 24.45 -7.32
CA SER A 27 -5.60 24.72 -8.24
C SER A 27 -4.35 24.19 -7.57
N ALA A 28 -3.51 23.47 -8.31
CA ALA A 28 -2.13 23.25 -7.90
C ALA A 28 -1.54 24.61 -7.51
N GLU A 29 -1.08 24.74 -6.26
CA GLU A 29 -0.25 25.87 -5.87
C GLU A 29 1.03 25.77 -6.69
N GLU A 30 1.34 26.83 -7.44
CA GLU A 30 2.63 26.96 -8.11
C GLU A 30 3.71 26.86 -7.03
N LEU A 31 4.53 25.80 -7.08
CA LEU A 31 5.66 25.63 -6.18
C LEU A 31 6.50 26.91 -6.23
N GLY A 32 6.76 27.54 -5.08
CA GLY A 32 7.67 28.68 -5.03
C GLY A 32 9.05 28.28 -5.56
N GLU A 33 9.79 29.21 -6.18
CA GLU A 33 11.11 28.93 -6.81
C GLU A 33 12.14 28.27 -5.86
N ASP A 34 11.92 28.36 -4.54
CA ASP A 34 12.81 27.86 -3.49
C ASP A 34 12.42 26.49 -2.91
N VAL A 35 11.37 25.83 -3.42
CA VAL A 35 10.93 24.49 -2.95
C VAL A 35 11.01 23.44 -4.05
N VAL A 36 11.25 22.20 -3.65
CA VAL A 36 11.17 21.01 -4.50
C VAL A 36 10.12 20.06 -3.93
N GLU A 37 9.37 19.40 -4.80
CA GLU A 37 8.41 18.37 -4.41
C GLU A 37 8.98 16.98 -4.69
N PHE A 38 9.00 16.12 -3.67
CA PHE A 38 9.17 14.68 -3.85
C PHE A 38 7.81 14.01 -3.93
N VAL A 39 7.61 13.23 -4.98
CA VAL A 39 6.43 12.39 -5.17
C VAL A 39 6.83 10.95 -4.94
N LEU A 40 6.43 10.39 -3.79
CA LEU A 40 6.68 9.00 -3.45
C LEU A 40 5.59 8.13 -4.07
N HIS A 41 6.00 7.13 -4.85
CA HIS A 41 5.19 6.07 -5.43
C HIS A 41 5.46 4.79 -4.64
N LYS A 42 4.81 4.64 -3.50
CA LYS A 42 5.03 3.49 -2.62
C LYS A 42 4.42 2.24 -3.22
N ARG A 43 5.27 1.26 -3.49
CA ARG A 43 4.92 -0.02 -4.11
C ARG A 43 5.18 -1.19 -3.19
N MET A 44 4.45 -2.28 -3.40
CA MET A 44 4.69 -3.55 -2.75
C MET A 44 4.88 -4.66 -3.78
N ILE A 45 5.96 -5.43 -3.59
CA ILE A 45 6.28 -6.63 -4.35
C ILE A 45 5.80 -7.83 -3.53
N ARG A 46 5.21 -8.84 -4.17
CA ARG A 46 4.90 -10.10 -3.49
C ARG A 46 6.18 -10.88 -3.29
N ASP A 47 6.35 -11.49 -2.13
CA ASP A 47 7.50 -12.36 -1.84
C ASP A 47 7.70 -13.47 -2.88
N ILE A 48 6.62 -14.07 -3.39
CA ILE A 48 6.65 -15.10 -4.43
C ILE A 48 7.04 -14.56 -5.82
N ASP A 49 6.78 -13.29 -6.08
CA ASP A 49 7.20 -12.62 -7.32
C ASP A 49 8.62 -12.07 -7.23
N TYR A 50 9.15 -11.97 -6.01
CA TYR A 50 10.51 -11.55 -5.78
C TYR A 50 11.47 -12.68 -6.18
N ASN A 51 11.71 -12.76 -7.48
CA ASN A 51 12.59 -13.74 -8.12
C ASN A 51 13.67 -13.02 -8.95
N ASP A 52 14.64 -13.78 -9.46
CA ASP A 52 15.77 -13.25 -10.22
C ASP A 52 15.39 -12.57 -11.56
N GLN A 53 14.11 -12.54 -11.94
CA GLN A 53 13.61 -11.88 -13.15
C GLN A 53 13.04 -10.48 -12.89
N PHE A 54 12.87 -10.04 -11.63
CA PHE A 54 12.37 -8.69 -11.35
C PHE A 54 13.45 -7.64 -11.68
N GLU A 55 13.19 -6.79 -12.67
CA GLU A 55 14.08 -5.70 -13.02
C GLU A 55 13.96 -4.54 -12.03
N PHE A 56 15.03 -4.28 -11.30
CA PHE A 56 15.06 -3.17 -10.34
C PHE A 56 15.00 -1.83 -11.07
N HIS A 57 13.98 -1.04 -10.75
CA HIS A 57 13.91 0.35 -11.18
C HIS A 57 14.83 1.24 -10.34
N GLU A 58 15.83 1.82 -11.00
CA GLU A 58 16.65 2.92 -10.48
C GLU A 58 15.86 4.23 -10.53
N ASN A 59 15.81 4.96 -9.41
CA ASN A 59 15.14 6.25 -9.37
C ASN A 59 16.00 7.31 -10.07
N ASP A 60 15.52 7.83 -11.19
CA ASP A 60 16.13 8.93 -11.95
C ASP A 60 15.47 10.30 -11.70
N GLY A 61 14.42 10.31 -10.86
CA GLY A 61 13.65 11.49 -10.52
C GLY A 61 12.48 11.77 -11.45
N LEU A 62 12.31 11.02 -12.54
CA LEU A 62 11.23 11.22 -13.50
C LEU A 62 10.01 10.33 -13.21
N ALA A 63 8.83 10.84 -13.56
CA ALA A 63 7.62 10.02 -13.55
C ALA A 63 7.69 8.94 -14.65
N ILE A 64 7.39 7.71 -14.28
CA ILE A 64 7.12 6.64 -15.26
C ILE A 64 5.79 6.95 -15.94
N SER A 65 5.81 7.14 -17.27
CA SER A 65 4.59 7.35 -18.06
C SER A 65 3.68 6.13 -18.04
N GLU A 66 2.38 6.31 -18.32
CA GLU A 66 1.44 5.18 -18.39
C GLU A 66 1.89 4.10 -19.39
N GLU A 67 2.38 4.51 -20.56
CA GLU A 67 2.87 3.60 -21.60
C GLU A 67 4.10 2.81 -21.14
N ALA A 68 5.08 3.49 -20.51
CA ALA A 68 6.27 2.84 -19.98
C ALA A 68 5.94 1.91 -18.80
N GLY A 69 4.95 2.29 -17.99
CA GLY A 69 4.47 1.53 -16.83
C GLY A 69 3.86 0.18 -17.18
N ILE A 70 3.37 -0.01 -18.42
CA ILE A 70 2.85 -1.32 -18.88
C ILE A 70 3.96 -2.38 -18.86
N THR A 71 5.18 -1.99 -19.16
CA THR A 71 6.33 -2.91 -19.27
C THR A 71 7.32 -2.79 -18.12
N ALA A 72 7.33 -1.67 -17.39
CA ALA A 72 8.24 -1.49 -16.26
C ALA A 72 7.80 -2.34 -15.06
N ASP A 73 8.63 -3.29 -14.64
CA ASP A 73 8.32 -4.24 -13.56
C ASP A 73 7.87 -3.56 -12.25
N ILE A 74 8.48 -2.41 -11.93
CA ILE A 74 8.10 -1.59 -10.77
C ILE A 74 6.63 -1.13 -10.80
N ILE A 75 5.99 -1.07 -11.96
CA ILE A 75 4.56 -0.74 -12.11
C ILE A 75 3.74 -1.99 -12.44
N SER A 76 4.21 -2.83 -13.37
CA SER A 76 3.43 -3.95 -13.93
C SER A 76 3.40 -5.18 -13.02
N GLN A 77 4.42 -5.38 -12.17
CA GLN A 77 4.56 -6.52 -11.27
C GLN A 77 4.42 -6.14 -9.79
N THR A 78 4.08 -4.89 -9.50
CA THR A 78 3.85 -4.42 -8.13
C THR A 78 2.48 -3.80 -7.99
N VAL A 79 2.04 -3.65 -6.74
CA VAL A 79 0.79 -2.98 -6.43
C VAL A 79 1.07 -1.74 -5.58
N PRO A 80 0.31 -0.64 -5.77
CA PRO A 80 0.43 0.53 -4.90
C PRO A 80 0.11 0.18 -3.44
N LEU A 81 0.82 0.82 -2.50
CA LEU A 81 0.65 0.60 -1.06
C LEU A 81 0.30 1.92 -0.36
N ASN A 82 -0.97 2.04 0.02
CA ASN A 82 -1.50 3.10 0.89
C ASN A 82 -1.10 2.86 2.36
N GLY A 83 -1.16 3.90 3.19
CA GLY A 83 -0.95 3.85 4.64
C GLY A 83 0.50 3.68 5.11
N ALA A 84 1.49 3.77 4.22
CA ALA A 84 2.89 3.88 4.61
C ALA A 84 3.21 5.33 5.01
N THR A 85 3.82 5.52 6.18
CA THR A 85 4.13 6.85 6.74
C THR A 85 5.62 7.14 6.62
N PHE A 86 5.95 8.31 6.09
CA PHE A 86 7.30 8.79 5.86
C PHE A 86 7.56 10.08 6.64
N ALA A 87 8.71 10.14 7.31
CA ALA A 87 9.26 11.36 7.86
C ALA A 87 10.47 11.82 7.03
N VAL A 88 10.69 13.12 7.01
CA VAL A 88 11.80 13.74 6.28
C VAL A 88 12.69 14.47 7.25
N TYR A 89 14.00 14.23 7.18
CA TYR A 89 14.99 14.84 8.05
C TYR A 89 16.03 15.57 7.22
N ASP A 90 16.41 16.77 7.66
CA ASP A 90 17.50 17.53 7.07
C ASP A 90 18.86 16.91 7.47
N MET A 91 19.64 16.53 6.47
CA MET A 91 20.96 15.93 6.57
C MET A 91 22.08 16.84 6.07
N THR A 92 21.80 18.11 5.80
CA THR A 92 22.72 19.01 5.08
C THR A 92 24.06 19.14 5.79
N ASP A 93 24.05 19.38 7.12
CA ASP A 93 25.28 19.47 7.91
C ASP A 93 26.06 18.17 7.91
N TYR A 94 25.39 17.05 8.23
CA TYR A 94 26.01 15.72 8.25
C TYR A 94 26.67 15.35 6.92
N TYR A 95 25.99 15.58 5.79
CA TYR A 95 26.54 15.34 4.46
C TYR A 95 27.80 16.17 4.20
N HIS A 96 27.76 17.48 4.49
CA HIS A 96 28.89 18.37 4.21
C HIS A 96 30.10 18.07 5.10
N GLU A 97 29.89 17.68 6.36
CA GLU A 97 30.95 17.22 7.25
C GLU A 97 31.59 15.93 6.75
N LYS A 98 30.78 14.94 6.36
CA LYS A 98 31.25 13.68 5.77
C LYS A 98 32.02 13.89 4.48
N LYS A 99 31.47 14.69 3.56
CA LYS A 99 32.12 15.06 2.30
C LYS A 99 33.49 15.69 2.53
N ALA A 100 33.60 16.60 3.49
CA ALA A 100 34.86 17.28 3.81
C ALA A 100 35.87 16.34 4.49
N ALA A 101 35.42 15.47 5.40
CA ALA A 101 36.27 14.56 6.15
C ALA A 101 36.77 13.37 5.32
N GLU A 102 35.94 12.84 4.43
CA GLU A 102 36.16 11.56 3.73
C GLU A 102 36.38 11.73 2.22
N ASN A 103 36.32 12.96 1.68
CA ASN A 103 36.36 13.25 0.24
C ASN A 103 35.29 12.45 -0.55
N MET A 104 34.12 12.28 0.07
CA MET A 104 33.02 11.44 -0.42
C MET A 104 32.24 12.13 -1.54
N THR A 105 31.86 11.37 -2.57
CA THR A 105 30.94 11.82 -3.62
C THR A 105 29.48 11.69 -3.19
N SER A 106 28.57 12.43 -3.85
CA SER A 106 27.12 12.31 -3.58
C SER A 106 26.61 10.89 -3.80
N ARG A 107 27.14 10.17 -4.81
CA ARG A 107 26.77 8.78 -5.09
C ARG A 107 27.19 7.85 -3.95
N GLU A 108 28.42 7.98 -3.45
CA GLU A 108 28.91 7.17 -2.33
C GLU A 108 28.10 7.43 -1.06
N PHE A 109 27.74 8.70 -0.80
CA PHE A 109 26.88 9.05 0.32
C PHE A 109 25.50 8.39 0.23
N VAL A 110 24.83 8.51 -0.93
CA VAL A 110 23.51 7.89 -1.14
C VAL A 110 23.59 6.37 -0.99
N GLN A 111 24.63 5.74 -1.54
CA GLN A 111 24.84 4.29 -1.39
C GLN A 111 25.05 3.90 0.06
N GLN A 112 25.88 4.65 0.80
CA GLN A 112 26.13 4.39 2.22
C GLN A 112 24.84 4.45 3.03
N ILE A 113 24.01 5.48 2.82
CA ILE A 113 22.72 5.60 3.51
C ILE A 113 21.81 4.44 3.15
N ALA A 114 21.69 4.08 1.87
CA ALA A 114 20.85 2.97 1.41
C ALA A 114 21.26 1.61 2.00
N GLU A 115 22.54 1.41 2.31
CA GLU A 115 23.07 0.18 2.92
C GLU A 115 22.94 0.15 4.46
N MET A 116 22.62 1.28 5.10
CA MET A 116 22.44 1.31 6.55
C MET A 116 21.16 0.60 6.98
N SER A 117 21.27 -0.24 8.00
CA SER A 117 20.09 -0.82 8.63
C SER A 117 19.19 0.28 9.20
N ARG A 118 17.88 0.03 9.24
CA ARG A 118 16.92 1.00 9.77
C ARG A 118 17.18 1.36 11.23
N ASN A 119 17.70 0.44 12.03
CA ASN A 119 18.13 0.74 13.41
C ASN A 119 19.31 1.71 13.44
N ASN A 120 20.29 1.53 12.54
CA ASN A 120 21.40 2.47 12.42
C ASN A 120 20.95 3.84 11.91
N ILE A 121 19.95 3.91 11.03
CA ILE A 121 19.35 5.18 10.61
C ILE A 121 18.64 5.88 11.78
N ARG A 122 17.87 5.16 12.60
CA ARG A 122 17.25 5.73 13.81
C ARG A 122 18.29 6.25 14.80
N GLN A 123 19.37 5.50 14.96
CA GLN A 123 20.51 5.92 15.78
C GLN A 123 21.14 7.19 15.21
N LEU A 124 21.41 7.24 13.89
CA LEU A 124 21.93 8.42 13.20
C LEU A 124 21.04 9.66 13.42
N ILE A 125 19.72 9.54 13.21
CA ILE A 125 18.76 10.62 13.43
C ILE A 125 18.89 11.16 14.86
N THR A 126 19.03 10.27 15.85
CA THR A 126 19.08 10.64 17.27
C THR A 126 20.43 11.26 17.66
N GLU A 127 21.54 10.65 17.23
CA GLU A 127 22.90 11.05 17.61
C GLU A 127 23.31 12.37 16.96
N GLU A 128 23.00 12.53 15.67
CA GLU A 128 23.26 13.76 14.91
C GLU A 128 22.16 14.82 15.11
N ARG A 129 21.09 14.47 15.83
CA ARG A 129 19.94 15.34 16.10
C ARG A 129 19.36 15.95 14.82
N LEU A 130 19.18 15.10 13.81
CA LEU A 130 18.67 15.53 12.51
C LEU A 130 17.29 16.17 12.69
N ALA A 131 17.12 17.37 12.14
CA ALA A 131 15.87 18.12 12.27
C ALA A 131 14.82 17.55 11.31
N GLN A 132 13.65 17.17 11.83
CA GLN A 132 12.53 16.80 10.98
C GLN A 132 12.02 18.04 10.21
N VAL A 133 11.70 17.84 8.94
CA VAL A 133 11.22 18.87 8.02
C VAL A 133 9.73 18.62 7.78
N GLY A 134 8.89 19.49 8.34
CA GLY A 134 7.44 19.34 8.28
C GLY A 134 6.91 18.16 9.10
N GLU A 135 5.62 17.87 8.92
CA GLU A 135 4.96 16.72 9.51
C GLU A 135 5.22 15.46 8.68
N SER A 136 5.11 14.28 9.29
CA SER A 136 5.14 13.02 8.55
C SER A 136 3.97 12.94 7.57
N VAL A 137 4.20 12.32 6.41
CA VAL A 137 3.19 12.12 5.36
C VAL A 137 2.84 10.65 5.23
N THR A 138 1.56 10.36 4.94
CA THR A 138 1.08 8.98 4.77
C THR A 138 0.62 8.78 3.33
N THR A 139 1.00 7.65 2.72
CA THR A 139 0.61 7.34 1.34
C THR A 139 -0.88 7.07 1.23
N GLY A 140 -1.48 7.52 0.14
CA GLY A 140 -2.90 7.39 -0.11
C GLY A 140 -3.24 7.58 -1.58
N LYS A 141 -4.51 7.82 -1.86
CA LYS A 141 -4.96 8.24 -3.19
C LYS A 141 -4.51 9.66 -3.49
N ASP A 142 -3.73 9.85 -4.54
CA ASP A 142 -3.35 11.16 -5.05
C ASP A 142 -4.57 11.90 -5.60
N THR A 143 -4.86 13.03 -4.97
CA THR A 143 -5.92 13.94 -5.38
C THR A 143 -5.39 15.19 -6.07
N VAL A 144 -4.06 15.38 -6.10
CA VAL A 144 -3.40 16.56 -6.67
C VAL A 144 -3.00 16.29 -8.13
N GLY A 145 -2.16 15.29 -8.38
CA GLY A 145 -1.70 14.95 -9.74
C GLY A 145 -2.50 13.84 -10.42
N GLY A 146 -3.44 13.21 -9.70
CA GLY A 146 -4.27 12.13 -10.24
C GLY A 146 -3.51 10.83 -10.49
N LEU A 147 -2.38 10.60 -9.82
CA LEU A 147 -1.49 9.44 -10.02
C LEU A 147 -2.03 8.12 -9.44
N GLY A 148 -3.19 8.13 -8.77
CA GLY A 148 -3.81 6.95 -8.19
C GLY A 148 -3.38 6.68 -6.75
N ASP A 149 -3.41 5.43 -6.32
CA ASP A 149 -3.07 5.01 -4.96
C ASP A 149 -1.55 4.89 -4.73
N GLY A 150 -1.15 4.78 -3.46
CA GLY A 150 0.23 4.59 -3.02
C GLY A 150 1.08 5.86 -3.06
N ILE A 151 0.46 7.03 -3.09
CA ILE A 151 1.16 8.30 -3.31
C ILE A 151 1.28 9.11 -2.03
N ALA A 152 2.47 9.65 -1.77
CA ALA A 152 2.69 10.74 -0.82
C ALA A 152 3.48 11.87 -1.51
N ARG A 153 3.10 13.12 -1.27
CA ARG A 153 3.78 14.31 -1.78
C ARG A 153 4.43 15.06 -0.63
N ILE A 154 5.70 15.42 -0.80
CA ILE A 154 6.52 16.07 0.22
C ILE A 154 7.14 17.30 -0.41
N GLN A 155 6.88 18.47 0.17
CA GLN A 155 7.54 19.71 -0.25
C GLN A 155 8.63 20.08 0.75
N VAL A 156 9.83 20.33 0.24
CA VAL A 156 10.98 20.75 1.06
C VAL A 156 11.73 21.91 0.40
N PRO A 157 12.44 22.73 1.19
CA PRO A 157 13.33 23.75 0.64
C PRO A 157 14.42 23.17 -0.26
N LYS A 158 14.84 23.89 -1.30
CA LYS A 158 15.99 23.49 -2.14
C LYS A 158 17.33 23.74 -1.45
N LYS A 159 17.34 24.65 -0.47
CA LYS A 159 18.53 25.11 0.24
C LYS A 159 18.32 25.04 1.75
N ASN A 160 19.38 24.71 2.47
CA ASN A 160 19.50 25.00 3.89
C ASN A 160 20.59 26.06 4.06
N GLN A 161 20.17 27.27 4.45
CA GLN A 161 20.99 28.49 4.38
C GLN A 161 21.45 28.71 2.94
N ASP A 162 22.76 28.86 2.70
CA ASP A 162 23.33 29.10 1.36
C ASP A 162 23.80 27.82 0.65
N ARG A 163 23.54 26.64 1.24
CA ARG A 163 23.98 25.34 0.71
C ARG A 163 22.81 24.57 0.11
N ASP A 164 23.10 23.75 -0.89
CA ASP A 164 22.15 22.74 -1.36
C ASP A 164 21.67 21.88 -0.20
N ALA A 165 20.37 21.64 -0.12
CA ALA A 165 19.81 20.83 0.96
C ALA A 165 19.95 19.33 0.66
N ILE A 166 20.15 18.56 1.72
CA ILE A 166 20.22 17.09 1.66
C ILE A 166 19.16 16.55 2.61
N TYR A 167 18.36 15.61 2.15
CA TYR A 167 17.25 15.05 2.91
C TYR A 167 17.37 13.53 3.07
N LEU A 168 17.06 13.05 4.27
CA LEU A 168 16.70 11.66 4.52
C LEU A 168 15.18 11.53 4.46
N ILE A 169 14.67 10.74 3.53
CA ILE A 169 13.27 10.32 3.50
C ILE A 169 13.22 8.92 4.09
N PHE A 170 12.55 8.79 5.23
CA PHE A 170 12.56 7.58 6.04
C PHE A 170 11.14 7.05 6.27
N GLU A 171 10.90 5.79 5.90
CA GLU A 171 9.64 5.10 6.16
C GLU A 171 9.56 4.68 7.62
N GLU A 172 8.69 5.33 8.39
CA GLU A 172 8.56 5.13 9.83
C GLU A 172 7.70 3.90 10.15
N SER A 173 6.57 3.76 9.47
CA SER A 173 5.58 2.73 9.74
C SER A 173 4.68 2.45 8.54
N ILE A 174 3.96 1.34 8.62
CA ILE A 174 2.84 1.00 7.75
C ILE A 174 1.64 0.84 8.67
N ASP A 175 0.49 1.40 8.29
CA ASP A 175 -0.73 1.31 9.07
C ASP A 175 -1.09 -0.17 9.35
N PRO A 176 -1.11 -0.59 10.63
CA PRO A 176 -1.40 -1.98 10.97
C PRO A 176 -2.82 -2.42 10.56
N GLU A 177 -3.76 -1.48 10.37
CA GLU A 177 -5.11 -1.79 9.89
C GLU A 177 -5.16 -2.25 8.42
N ILE A 178 -4.07 -2.11 7.67
CA ILE A 178 -3.97 -2.70 6.34
C ILE A 178 -3.86 -4.24 6.45
N GLY A 179 -3.39 -4.76 7.59
CA GLY A 179 -3.34 -6.19 7.86
C GLY A 179 -2.38 -6.96 6.95
N LEU A 180 -1.39 -6.30 6.37
CA LEU A 180 -0.35 -6.93 5.57
C LEU A 180 0.83 -7.31 6.47
N ASN A 181 1.35 -8.52 6.29
CA ASN A 181 2.63 -8.87 6.89
C ASN A 181 3.76 -8.36 6.00
N VAL A 182 4.20 -7.14 6.27
CA VAL A 182 5.33 -6.49 5.62
C VAL A 182 6.44 -6.37 6.65
N ASP A 183 7.57 -7.03 6.41
CA ASP A 183 8.76 -6.82 7.23
C ASP A 183 9.46 -5.53 6.77
N ILE A 184 8.93 -4.40 7.25
CA ILE A 184 9.49 -3.08 6.98
C ILE A 184 10.97 -3.00 7.38
N ASP A 185 11.40 -3.77 8.39
CA ASP A 185 12.76 -3.73 8.89
C ASP A 185 13.76 -4.41 7.96
N GLN A 186 13.30 -5.36 7.15
CA GLN A 186 14.09 -5.99 6.11
C GLN A 186 13.94 -5.32 4.74
N THR A 187 12.78 -4.73 4.42
CA THR A 187 12.46 -4.37 3.03
C THR A 187 12.47 -2.88 2.72
N ALA A 188 12.31 -2.01 3.72
CA ALA A 188 12.27 -0.56 3.48
C ALA A 188 13.68 0.06 3.48
N ILE A 189 14.14 0.44 2.30
CA ILE A 189 15.44 1.10 2.09
C ILE A 189 15.31 2.59 2.43
N PRO A 190 16.17 3.15 3.32
CA PRO A 190 16.21 4.59 3.58
C PRO A 190 16.69 5.36 2.34
N ILE A 191 16.14 6.55 2.11
CA ILE A 191 16.42 7.33 0.89
C ILE A 191 17.15 8.60 1.26
N ALA A 192 18.35 8.80 0.72
CA ALA A 192 19.05 10.08 0.75
C ALA A 192 18.84 10.82 -0.58
N ALA A 193 18.31 12.04 -0.51
CA ALA A 193 18.17 12.94 -1.65
C ALA A 193 19.18 14.09 -1.53
N VAL A 194 20.13 14.15 -2.45
CA VAL A 194 21.17 15.20 -2.51
C VAL A 194 20.77 16.19 -3.61
N LEU A 195 20.31 17.39 -3.24
CA LEU A 195 19.90 18.40 -4.22
C LEU A 195 21.10 19.19 -4.79
N PRO A 196 20.92 19.85 -5.95
CA PRO A 196 19.82 19.68 -6.90
C PRO A 196 19.91 18.34 -7.66
N ILE A 197 18.76 17.79 -8.05
CA ILE A 197 18.68 16.64 -8.96
C ILE A 197 18.37 17.18 -10.36
N TYR A 198 19.19 16.80 -11.34
CA TYR A 198 19.05 17.25 -12.72
C TYR A 198 18.36 16.20 -13.59
N HIS A 199 17.72 16.64 -14.66
CA HIS A 199 17.12 15.77 -15.66
C HIS A 199 18.19 14.83 -16.27
N PRO A 200 17.95 13.51 -16.36
CA PRO A 200 18.99 12.53 -16.74
C PRO A 200 19.53 12.73 -18.16
N THR A 201 18.74 13.32 -19.06
CA THR A 201 19.17 13.64 -20.44
C THR A 201 19.40 15.14 -20.68
N GLU A 202 19.09 16.01 -19.71
CA GLU A 202 19.22 17.47 -19.83
C GLU A 202 19.95 18.03 -18.59
N PRO A 203 21.30 17.97 -18.54
CA PRO A 203 22.07 18.19 -17.32
C PRO A 203 22.06 19.64 -16.80
N THR A 204 21.42 20.57 -17.50
CA THR A 204 21.23 21.97 -17.08
C THR A 204 19.84 22.21 -16.49
N GLU A 205 18.93 21.25 -16.61
CA GLU A 205 17.56 21.34 -16.10
C GLU A 205 17.49 20.72 -14.70
N GLU A 206 17.23 21.55 -13.69
CA GLU A 206 16.95 21.09 -12.34
C GLU A 206 15.49 20.62 -12.22
N LEU A 207 15.28 19.40 -11.73
CA LEU A 207 13.93 18.89 -11.46
C LEU A 207 13.32 19.63 -10.26
N GLN A 208 12.08 20.11 -10.42
CA GLN A 208 11.27 20.71 -9.34
C GLN A 208 10.27 19.71 -8.73
N GLU A 209 9.91 18.68 -9.49
CA GLU A 209 9.13 17.53 -9.05
C GLU A 209 10.01 16.29 -9.26
N ILE A 210 10.25 15.53 -8.19
CA ILE A 210 11.15 14.38 -8.18
C ILE A 210 10.36 13.14 -7.78
N HIS A 211 10.24 12.20 -8.70
CA HIS A 211 9.53 10.95 -8.49
C HIS A 211 10.47 9.89 -7.90
N ILE A 212 10.01 9.22 -6.85
CA ILE A 212 10.74 8.14 -6.18
C ILE A 212 9.80 6.95 -6.02
N TYR A 213 10.29 5.74 -6.23
CA TYR A 213 9.55 4.47 -6.14
C TYR A 213 10.08 3.58 -4.99
N PRO A 214 9.80 3.92 -3.71
CA PRO A 214 10.14 3.07 -2.58
C PRO A 214 9.34 1.76 -2.64
N LYS A 215 9.97 0.66 -2.23
CA LYS A 215 9.42 -0.69 -2.33
C LYS A 215 9.35 -1.34 -0.96
N ASN A 216 8.38 -2.22 -0.74
CA ASN A 216 8.38 -3.22 0.33
C ASN A 216 8.13 -4.60 -0.29
N VAL A 217 8.51 -5.66 0.43
CA VAL A 217 8.12 -7.02 0.08
C VAL A 217 7.05 -7.48 1.07
N GLY A 218 5.89 -7.89 0.56
CA GLY A 218 4.77 -8.34 1.37
C GLY A 218 4.53 -9.84 1.22
N TYR A 219 4.23 -10.50 2.35
CA TYR A 219 3.84 -11.90 2.37
C TYR A 219 2.34 -12.05 2.04
N LEU A 220 2.04 -12.62 0.88
CA LEU A 220 0.68 -12.74 0.35
C LEU A 220 0.48 -14.08 -0.35
N ARG A 221 -0.66 -14.75 -0.12
CA ARG A 221 -0.97 -16.05 -0.73
C ARG A 221 -2.28 -16.06 -1.50
N ASP A 222 -2.37 -16.92 -2.50
CA ASP A 222 -3.57 -17.22 -3.28
C ASP A 222 -4.02 -18.66 -2.99
N PRO A 223 -4.79 -18.90 -1.90
CA PRO A 223 -5.23 -20.24 -1.56
C PRO A 223 -6.04 -20.89 -2.68
N TYR A 224 -5.82 -22.20 -2.84
CA TYR A 224 -6.58 -23.04 -3.74
C TYR A 224 -6.78 -24.45 -3.17
N PHE A 225 -7.78 -25.14 -3.67
CA PHE A 225 -8.02 -26.56 -3.40
C PHE A 225 -8.79 -27.19 -4.57
N PHE A 226 -8.95 -28.51 -4.54
CA PHE A 226 -9.73 -29.21 -5.55
C PHE A 226 -10.99 -29.83 -4.95
N LYS A 227 -12.14 -29.54 -5.55
CA LYS A 227 -13.44 -30.11 -5.18
C LYS A 227 -13.67 -31.42 -5.93
N TYR A 228 -13.73 -32.50 -5.15
CA TYR A 228 -13.99 -33.85 -5.66
C TYR A 228 -15.31 -34.40 -5.11
N GLY A 229 -16.02 -35.15 -5.94
CA GLY A 229 -17.21 -35.90 -5.59
C GLY A 229 -16.94 -37.39 -5.61
N ARG A 230 -17.49 -38.12 -4.63
CA ARG A 230 -17.41 -39.59 -4.56
C ARG A 230 -18.72 -40.17 -4.05
N GLN A 231 -19.00 -41.41 -4.44
CA GLN A 231 -20.14 -42.13 -3.87
C GLN A 231 -19.84 -42.50 -2.41
N ARG A 232 -20.75 -42.15 -1.51
CA ARG A 232 -20.64 -42.43 -0.08
C ARG A 232 -20.53 -43.94 0.18
N GLY A 233 -19.62 -44.33 1.06
CA GLY A 233 -19.41 -45.75 1.42
C GLY A 233 -18.62 -46.57 0.41
N THR A 234 -18.06 -45.94 -0.63
CA THR A 234 -17.20 -46.59 -1.62
C THR A 234 -15.73 -46.21 -1.43
N THR A 235 -14.83 -47.02 -1.98
CA THR A 235 -13.39 -46.72 -2.12
C THR A 235 -13.05 -46.17 -3.50
N GLU A 236 -14.04 -45.77 -4.30
CA GLU A 236 -13.81 -45.15 -5.61
C GLU A 236 -12.98 -43.88 -5.44
N LYS A 237 -12.06 -43.64 -6.38
CA LYS A 237 -11.39 -42.35 -6.48
C LYS A 237 -12.43 -41.28 -6.75
N GLY A 238 -12.33 -40.16 -6.04
CA GLY A 238 -13.19 -39.00 -6.32
C GLY A 238 -13.00 -38.53 -7.76
N ARG A 239 -14.05 -37.94 -8.32
CA ARG A 239 -14.00 -37.26 -9.62
C ARG A 239 -14.06 -35.74 -9.39
N PRO A 240 -13.34 -34.94 -10.18
CA PRO A 240 -13.42 -33.49 -10.07
C PRO A 240 -14.84 -33.01 -10.34
N LEU A 241 -15.26 -31.97 -9.63
CA LEU A 241 -16.59 -31.38 -9.76
C LEU A 241 -16.49 -29.96 -10.33
N GLU A 242 -17.05 -29.75 -11.51
CA GLU A 242 -17.20 -28.42 -12.12
C GLU A 242 -18.49 -27.75 -11.63
N GLY A 243 -18.41 -26.47 -11.26
CA GLY A 243 -19.57 -25.63 -10.97
C GLY A 243 -20.03 -25.58 -9.51
N ALA A 244 -19.29 -26.15 -8.56
CA ALA A 244 -19.54 -25.92 -7.14
C ALA A 244 -19.19 -24.46 -6.80
N VAL A 245 -20.06 -23.76 -6.07
CA VAL A 245 -19.92 -22.34 -5.74
C VAL A 245 -19.51 -22.19 -4.30
N PHE A 246 -18.42 -21.48 -4.07
CA PHE A 246 -17.90 -21.14 -2.75
C PHE A 246 -17.86 -19.62 -2.54
N ALA A 247 -17.88 -19.21 -1.28
CA ALA A 247 -17.42 -17.89 -0.86
C ALA A 247 -16.35 -18.04 0.23
N LEU A 248 -15.45 -17.07 0.31
CA LEU A 248 -14.43 -17.00 1.35
C LEU A 248 -14.90 -16.07 2.47
N TYR A 249 -14.73 -16.48 3.72
CA TYR A 249 -15.05 -15.66 4.89
C TYR A 249 -13.97 -15.72 5.97
N GLN A 250 -13.96 -14.73 6.85
CA GLN A 250 -13.26 -14.75 8.12
C GLN A 250 -14.20 -14.49 9.30
N MET A 251 -13.73 -14.77 10.51
CA MET A 251 -14.47 -14.51 11.74
C MET A 251 -14.00 -13.18 12.34
N ILE A 252 -14.88 -12.20 12.47
CA ILE A 252 -14.61 -10.93 13.16
C ILE A 252 -15.62 -10.81 14.30
N GLU A 253 -15.11 -10.71 15.54
CA GLU A 253 -15.93 -10.65 16.77
C GLU A 253 -16.97 -11.79 16.89
N GLY A 254 -16.64 -12.98 16.35
CA GLY A 254 -17.51 -14.16 16.40
C GLY A 254 -18.57 -14.22 15.30
N GLU A 255 -18.60 -13.29 14.36
CA GLU A 255 -19.49 -13.28 13.20
C GLU A 255 -18.73 -13.51 11.89
N LYS A 256 -19.43 -14.04 10.88
CA LYS A 256 -18.87 -14.25 9.54
C LYS A 256 -18.87 -12.95 8.75
N TYR A 257 -17.71 -12.58 8.21
CA TYR A 257 -17.57 -11.54 7.19
C TYR A 257 -16.97 -12.15 5.94
N TYR A 258 -17.58 -11.88 4.80
CA TYR A 258 -17.26 -12.51 3.53
C TYR A 258 -16.42 -11.57 2.67
N LEU A 259 -15.52 -12.15 1.89
CA LEU A 259 -14.70 -11.39 0.97
C LEU A 259 -15.59 -10.70 -0.08
N ASP A 260 -15.40 -9.40 -0.23
CA ASP A 260 -16.17 -8.60 -1.15
C ASP A 260 -15.73 -8.78 -2.62
N MET A 261 -16.38 -8.08 -3.55
CA MET A 261 -16.08 -8.08 -4.99
C MET A 261 -15.11 -6.97 -5.44
N ALA A 262 -14.40 -6.28 -4.52
CA ALA A 262 -13.44 -5.25 -4.88
C ALA A 262 -12.35 -5.78 -5.83
N PRO A 263 -11.75 -4.91 -6.68
CA PRO A 263 -10.70 -5.31 -7.61
C PRO A 263 -9.53 -6.00 -6.90
N ALA A 264 -8.94 -6.98 -7.57
CA ALA A 264 -7.84 -7.79 -7.06
C ALA A 264 -6.54 -7.02 -6.73
N ASN A 265 -6.42 -5.78 -7.19
CA ASN A 265 -5.23 -4.96 -7.03
C ASN A 265 -5.20 -4.18 -5.70
N ASP A 266 -6.29 -4.22 -4.92
CA ASP A 266 -6.29 -3.65 -3.58
C ASP A 266 -5.63 -4.65 -2.62
N LEU A 267 -4.53 -4.23 -2.01
CA LEU A 267 -3.88 -4.98 -0.95
C LEU A 267 -4.77 -5.18 0.27
N LYS A 268 -5.78 -4.32 0.44
CA LYS A 268 -6.78 -4.42 1.49
C LYS A 268 -7.99 -5.18 0.98
N ASN A 269 -8.06 -6.46 1.33
CA ASN A 269 -9.31 -7.19 1.20
C ASN A 269 -10.38 -6.54 2.08
N GLN A 270 -11.53 -6.21 1.49
CA GLN A 270 -12.70 -5.80 2.26
C GLN A 270 -13.56 -7.01 2.61
N TRP A 271 -14.07 -6.98 3.85
CA TRP A 271 -14.85 -8.05 4.42
C TRP A 271 -16.21 -7.51 4.83
N ILE A 272 -17.27 -8.06 4.25
CA ILE A 272 -18.62 -7.53 4.35
C ILE A 272 -19.58 -8.55 4.97
N LYS A 273 -20.62 -8.06 5.64
CA LYS A 273 -21.78 -8.91 5.96
C LYS A 273 -22.67 -9.00 4.73
N PRO A 274 -23.08 -10.21 4.31
CA PRO A 274 -23.96 -10.36 3.16
C PRO A 274 -25.34 -9.80 3.48
N ALA A 275 -25.94 -9.12 2.50
CA ALA A 275 -27.31 -8.65 2.56
C ALA A 275 -28.25 -9.83 2.85
N ASN A 276 -29.18 -9.62 3.79
CA ASN A 276 -30.15 -10.64 4.23
C ASN A 276 -29.52 -11.96 4.73
N ASN A 277 -28.24 -11.94 5.12
CA ASN A 277 -27.50 -13.15 5.50
C ASN A 277 -27.46 -14.22 4.38
N ASP A 278 -27.41 -13.77 3.11
CA ASP A 278 -27.43 -14.63 1.92
C ASP A 278 -26.20 -14.37 1.02
N PRO A 279 -25.05 -14.96 1.36
CA PRO A 279 -23.82 -14.76 0.59
C PRO A 279 -23.90 -15.32 -0.85
N LEU A 280 -24.79 -16.28 -1.12
CA LEU A 280 -24.94 -16.87 -2.45
C LEU A 280 -25.53 -15.86 -3.44
N ASN A 281 -26.57 -15.14 -3.03
CA ASN A 281 -27.27 -14.19 -3.89
C ASN A 281 -26.80 -12.74 -3.73
N ASP A 282 -25.97 -12.41 -2.73
CA ASP A 282 -25.40 -11.08 -2.59
C ASP A 282 -24.34 -10.80 -3.67
N LYS A 283 -24.65 -9.91 -4.62
CA LYS A 283 -23.73 -9.53 -5.70
C LYS A 283 -22.40 -8.91 -5.23
N ASN A 284 -22.30 -8.46 -3.98
CA ASN A 284 -21.10 -7.84 -3.44
C ASN A 284 -20.13 -8.85 -2.82
N VAL A 285 -20.55 -10.10 -2.60
CA VAL A 285 -19.68 -11.17 -2.09
C VAL A 285 -18.99 -11.86 -3.27
N SER A 286 -17.69 -12.13 -3.16
CA SER A 286 -16.94 -12.90 -4.17
C SER A 286 -17.39 -14.36 -4.24
N LYS A 287 -17.50 -14.89 -5.47
CA LYS A 287 -17.83 -16.30 -5.74
C LYS A 287 -16.65 -16.98 -6.39
N PHE A 288 -16.25 -18.11 -5.82
CA PHE A 288 -15.21 -18.97 -6.35
C PHE A 288 -15.88 -20.25 -6.85
N ILE A 289 -15.82 -20.47 -8.16
CA ILE A 289 -16.51 -21.57 -8.81
C ILE A 289 -15.47 -22.60 -9.23
N SER A 290 -15.70 -23.87 -8.87
CA SER A 290 -14.80 -24.94 -9.25
C SER A 290 -14.79 -25.15 -10.77
N ASP A 291 -13.61 -25.30 -11.36
CA ASP A 291 -13.45 -25.53 -12.79
C ASP A 291 -13.60 -27.02 -13.19
N LYS A 292 -13.29 -27.35 -14.44
CA LYS A 292 -13.36 -28.72 -15.00
C LYS A 292 -12.48 -29.73 -14.29
N GLU A 293 -11.35 -29.28 -13.74
CA GLU A 293 -10.44 -30.09 -12.94
C GLU A 293 -10.81 -30.08 -11.46
N GLY A 294 -11.91 -29.39 -11.11
CA GLY A 294 -12.38 -29.20 -9.74
C GLY A 294 -11.63 -28.11 -8.99
N LEU A 295 -10.74 -27.35 -9.64
CA LEU A 295 -9.93 -26.34 -8.98
C LEU A 295 -10.82 -25.18 -8.52
N VAL A 296 -10.76 -24.88 -7.23
CA VAL A 296 -11.28 -23.65 -6.62
C VAL A 296 -10.06 -22.84 -6.20
N THR A 297 -9.92 -21.64 -6.76
CA THR A 297 -8.80 -20.73 -6.46
C THR A 297 -9.31 -19.33 -6.21
N THR A 298 -8.62 -18.61 -5.33
CA THR A 298 -8.80 -17.16 -5.14
C THR A 298 -8.30 -16.34 -6.33
N GLY A 299 -7.50 -16.94 -7.23
CA GLY A 299 -6.94 -16.26 -8.40
C GLY A 299 -6.06 -15.09 -7.99
N GLN A 300 -6.34 -13.90 -8.52
CA GLN A 300 -5.59 -12.69 -8.16
C GLN A 300 -6.00 -12.08 -6.80
N ARG A 301 -6.93 -12.71 -6.05
CA ARG A 301 -7.31 -12.24 -4.71
C ARG A 301 -6.36 -12.80 -3.67
N PHE A 302 -5.32 -12.03 -3.36
CA PHE A 302 -4.33 -12.44 -2.38
C PHE A 302 -4.83 -12.23 -0.95
N LEU A 303 -4.47 -13.16 -0.07
CA LEU A 303 -4.74 -13.09 1.36
C LEU A 303 -3.45 -12.84 2.13
N PRO A 304 -3.45 -11.89 3.07
CA PRO A 304 -2.39 -11.81 4.07
C PRO A 304 -2.46 -12.98 5.06
N SER A 305 -1.46 -13.08 5.92
CA SER A 305 -1.46 -14.05 7.02
C SER A 305 -2.74 -13.98 7.84
N GLY A 306 -3.24 -15.14 8.26
CA GLY A 306 -4.50 -15.25 8.96
C GLY A 306 -5.23 -16.55 8.73
N THR A 307 -6.40 -16.66 9.36
CA THR A 307 -7.29 -17.82 9.26
C THR A 307 -8.58 -17.43 8.56
N TYR A 308 -8.85 -18.12 7.47
CA TYR A 308 -10.02 -17.92 6.62
C TYR A 308 -10.73 -19.24 6.39
N TYR A 309 -11.89 -19.18 5.74
CA TYR A 309 -12.70 -20.34 5.49
C TYR A 309 -13.41 -20.24 4.14
N PHE A 310 -13.31 -21.28 3.32
CA PHE A 310 -14.23 -21.46 2.21
C PHE A 310 -15.52 -22.11 2.71
N GLU A 311 -16.65 -21.53 2.33
CA GLU A 311 -17.99 -22.07 2.54
C GLU A 311 -18.60 -22.45 1.20
N GLU A 312 -18.92 -23.74 1.00
CA GLU A 312 -19.72 -24.19 -0.14
C GLU A 312 -21.14 -23.61 0.01
N LEU A 313 -21.54 -22.78 -0.95
CA LEU A 313 -22.84 -22.13 -0.99
C LEU A 313 -23.83 -22.87 -1.89
N LYS A 314 -23.30 -23.57 -2.90
CA LYS A 314 -24.07 -24.38 -3.84
C LYS A 314 -23.22 -25.53 -4.36
N SER A 315 -23.73 -26.75 -4.22
CA SER A 315 -23.09 -27.94 -4.79
C SER A 315 -23.53 -28.23 -6.23
N VAL A 316 -22.87 -29.21 -6.84
CA VAL A 316 -23.17 -29.69 -8.19
C VAL A 316 -24.38 -30.64 -8.17
N GLU A 317 -25.21 -30.60 -9.20
CA GLU A 317 -26.37 -31.49 -9.32
C GLU A 317 -25.96 -32.97 -9.18
N GLY A 318 -26.70 -33.73 -8.37
CA GLY A 318 -26.40 -35.13 -8.07
C GLY A 318 -25.38 -35.35 -6.94
N TYR A 319 -24.82 -34.28 -6.36
CA TYR A 319 -23.94 -34.33 -5.19
C TYR A 319 -24.58 -33.64 -4.00
N GLU A 320 -24.44 -34.26 -2.83
CA GLU A 320 -24.83 -33.65 -1.56
C GLU A 320 -23.64 -32.91 -0.95
N MET A 321 -23.88 -31.68 -0.49
CA MET A 321 -22.90 -30.91 0.28
C MET A 321 -22.72 -31.53 1.66
N ASP A 322 -21.48 -31.81 2.05
CA ASP A 322 -21.16 -32.26 3.40
C ASP A 322 -20.97 -31.08 4.36
N GLU A 323 -21.12 -31.33 5.68
CA GLU A 323 -20.92 -30.27 6.68
C GLU A 323 -19.48 -29.73 6.70
N ALA A 324 -18.50 -30.55 6.30
CA ALA A 324 -17.11 -30.13 6.20
C ALA A 324 -16.90 -29.08 5.08
N SER A 325 -17.64 -29.19 3.99
CA SER A 325 -17.56 -28.26 2.85
C SER A 325 -18.15 -26.88 3.16
N LYS A 326 -18.94 -26.75 4.23
CA LYS A 326 -19.41 -25.44 4.73
C LYS A 326 -18.34 -24.67 5.51
N ARG A 327 -17.23 -25.32 5.85
CA ARG A 327 -16.12 -24.71 6.59
C ARG A 327 -14.81 -25.42 6.28
N ILE A 328 -14.28 -25.16 5.08
CA ILE A 328 -12.95 -25.60 4.69
C ILE A 328 -11.97 -24.55 5.19
N GLU A 329 -11.11 -24.93 6.15
CA GLU A 329 -10.14 -24.02 6.76
C GLU A 329 -8.99 -23.69 5.82
N VAL A 330 -8.61 -22.41 5.81
CA VAL A 330 -7.49 -21.85 5.07
C VAL A 330 -6.61 -21.12 6.08
N ILE A 331 -5.39 -21.61 6.27
CA ILE A 331 -4.40 -20.98 7.14
C ILE A 331 -3.31 -20.43 6.24
N VAL A 332 -3.16 -19.10 6.26
CA VAL A 332 -2.04 -18.41 5.64
C VAL A 332 -1.04 -18.10 6.76
N PRO A 333 0.14 -18.74 6.80
CA PRO A 333 1.10 -18.50 7.87
C PRO A 333 1.71 -17.09 7.76
N GLU A 334 2.43 -16.67 8.79
CA GLU A 334 3.10 -15.36 8.80
C GLU A 334 4.32 -15.32 7.87
N SER A 335 4.94 -16.47 7.60
CA SER A 335 6.16 -16.58 6.80
C SER A 335 6.18 -17.88 5.99
N TRP A 336 7.10 -17.97 5.02
CA TRP A 336 7.28 -19.18 4.20
C TRP A 336 7.94 -20.28 5.01
N VAL A 337 8.75 -19.90 6.00
CA VAL A 337 9.58 -20.79 6.80
C VAL A 337 9.25 -20.65 8.29
N ASP A 338 9.37 -21.75 9.02
CA ASP A 338 9.35 -21.75 10.48
C ASP A 338 10.64 -21.21 11.10
N ALA A 339 10.69 -21.18 12.44
CA ALA A 339 11.84 -20.70 13.19
C ALA A 339 13.11 -21.54 12.92
N GLU A 340 12.94 -22.76 12.41
CA GLU A 340 13.98 -23.70 12.04
C GLU A 340 14.35 -23.64 10.54
N GLY A 341 13.74 -22.73 9.77
CA GLY A 341 13.99 -22.52 8.35
C GLY A 341 13.33 -23.56 7.42
N GLN A 342 12.39 -24.37 7.93
CA GLN A 342 11.63 -25.33 7.12
C GLN A 342 10.37 -24.69 6.52
N PRO A 343 9.97 -25.06 5.29
CA PRO A 343 8.72 -24.58 4.70
C PRO A 343 7.49 -24.92 5.54
N GLN A 344 6.58 -23.96 5.73
CA GLN A 344 5.28 -24.15 6.39
C GLN A 344 4.12 -24.35 5.42
#